data_AF-A0A915UUU3-F1
#
_entry.id   AF-A0A915UUU3-F1
#
_cell.length_a   1.000
_cell.length_b   1.000
_cell.length_c   1.000
_cell.angle_alpha   90.00
_cell.angle_beta   90.00
_cell.angle_gamma   90.00
#
_symmetry.space_group_name_H-M   'P 1'
#
loop_
_entity.id
_entity.type
_entity.pdbx_description
1 polymer ?
#
loop_
_entity_poly.entity_id
_entity_poly.type
_entity_poly.pdbx_seq_one_letter_code
_entity_poly.pdbx_strand_id
1 'polypeptide(L)'
;MNQRVRRIMTEVALAAVRYSATRSAHYDDEDGSWVIIKDFPLPAGYNYDHTDVLILLPPNYPQTPPDWFYVDTDLLLENGDEPDHVFYDDLSFDPNEELFAEAPPQLRGWTGCCLHIYEWKPAADPLEGHSLLSVCELIKGAFERWK
;
A
#
# COMPACT_ATOMS: atom_id res chain seq x y z
N MET A 1 -17.32 10.14 13.01
CA MET A 1 -16.06 9.96 12.25
C MET A 1 -15.07 11.06 12.60
N ASN A 2 -13.91 10.67 13.15
CA ASN A 2 -12.81 11.57 13.49
C ASN A 2 -12.23 12.24 12.21
N GLN A 3 -11.59 13.41 12.35
CA GLN A 3 -10.91 14.12 11.27
C GLN A 3 -9.91 13.23 10.51
N ARG A 4 -9.17 12.35 11.22
CA ARG A 4 -8.26 11.38 10.61
C ARG A 4 -8.99 10.44 9.64
N VAL A 5 -10.01 9.73 10.12
CA VAL A 5 -10.78 8.77 9.30
C VAL A 5 -11.47 9.46 8.12
N ARG A 6 -11.96 10.71 8.29
CA ARG A 6 -12.52 11.50 7.17
C ARG A 6 -11.50 11.76 6.07
N ARG A 7 -10.27 12.10 6.47
CA ARG A 7 -9.18 12.29 5.53
C ARG A 7 -8.86 11.00 4.80
N ILE A 8 -8.67 9.91 5.53
CA ILE A 8 -8.37 8.60 4.95
C ILE A 8 -9.47 8.16 3.99
N MET A 9 -10.73 8.21 4.39
CA MET A 9 -11.86 7.91 3.50
C MET A 9 -11.80 8.72 2.19
N THR A 10 -11.49 10.01 2.27
CA THR A 10 -11.39 10.87 1.08
C THR A 10 -10.23 10.43 0.17
N GLU A 11 -9.06 10.20 0.76
CA GLU A 11 -7.87 9.78 0.02
C GLU A 11 -8.03 8.37 -0.58
N VAL A 12 -8.65 7.45 0.14
CA VAL A 12 -8.97 6.09 -0.30
C VAL A 12 -9.91 6.13 -1.49
N ALA A 13 -10.96 6.95 -1.44
CA ALA A 13 -11.88 7.10 -2.56
C ALA A 13 -11.16 7.65 -3.82
N LEU A 14 -10.30 8.65 -3.64
CA LEU A 14 -9.50 9.21 -4.74
C LEU A 14 -8.50 8.19 -5.30
N ALA A 15 -7.82 7.44 -4.42
CA ALA A 15 -6.87 6.40 -4.79
C ALA A 15 -7.56 5.25 -5.52
N ALA A 16 -8.72 4.77 -5.05
CA ALA A 16 -9.51 3.75 -5.72
C ALA A 16 -9.90 4.18 -7.13
N VAL A 17 -10.38 5.40 -7.32
CA VAL A 17 -10.75 5.91 -8.65
C VAL A 17 -9.55 5.93 -9.62
N ARG A 18 -8.34 6.18 -9.11
CA ARG A 18 -7.14 6.39 -9.94
C ARG A 18 -6.27 5.13 -10.13
N TYR A 19 -6.20 4.26 -9.12
CA TYR A 19 -5.23 3.17 -9.04
C TYR A 19 -5.86 1.80 -8.83
N SER A 20 -7.19 1.69 -8.75
CA SER A 20 -7.88 0.39 -8.78
C SER A 20 -8.56 0.20 -10.14
N ALA A 21 -8.33 -0.96 -10.78
CA ALA A 21 -9.02 -1.30 -12.02
C ALA A 21 -10.55 -1.40 -11.82
N THR A 22 -10.99 -1.81 -10.63
CA THR A 22 -12.41 -1.97 -10.26
C THR A 22 -12.98 -0.76 -9.51
N ARG A 23 -12.16 0.27 -9.28
CA ARG A 23 -12.50 1.45 -8.44
C ARG A 23 -12.93 1.05 -7.03
N SER A 24 -12.30 0.01 -6.49
CA SER A 24 -12.60 -0.55 -5.18
C SER A 24 -11.41 -0.40 -4.23
N ALA A 25 -11.72 -0.13 -2.97
CA ALA A 25 -10.76 -0.10 -1.89
C ALA A 25 -11.46 -0.35 -0.55
N HIS A 26 -10.71 -0.87 0.41
CA HIS A 26 -11.12 -1.04 1.80
C HIS A 26 -10.21 -0.20 2.69
N TYR A 27 -10.70 0.19 3.85
CA TYR A 27 -9.91 0.90 4.84
C TYR A 27 -10.48 0.64 6.23
N ASP A 28 -9.66 0.87 7.24
CA ASP A 28 -10.10 0.84 8.63
C ASP A 28 -10.99 2.06 8.94
N ASP A 29 -12.29 1.84 9.14
CA ASP A 29 -13.25 2.91 9.45
C ASP A 29 -13.39 3.18 10.96
N GLU A 30 -12.69 2.42 11.81
CA GLU A 30 -12.61 2.64 13.25
C GLU A 30 -11.54 3.69 13.58
N ASP A 31 -10.28 3.43 13.22
CA ASP A 31 -9.14 4.30 13.55
C ASP A 31 -8.31 4.78 12.34
N GLY A 32 -8.52 4.19 11.16
CA GLY A 32 -7.76 4.51 9.96
C GLY A 32 -6.31 4.01 10.02
N SER A 33 -6.05 2.84 10.57
CA SER A 33 -4.72 2.23 10.66
C SER A 33 -4.25 1.55 9.37
N TRP A 34 -5.14 1.20 8.45
CA TRP A 34 -4.77 0.55 7.19
C TRP A 34 -5.71 0.89 6.03
N VAL A 35 -5.21 0.65 4.81
CA VAL A 35 -5.94 0.80 3.54
C VAL A 35 -5.55 -0.36 2.61
N ILE A 36 -6.53 -0.91 1.88
CA ILE A 36 -6.31 -1.85 0.78
C ILE A 36 -6.85 -1.24 -0.50
N ILE A 37 -6.00 -1.02 -1.50
CA ILE A 37 -6.42 -0.69 -2.86
C ILE A 37 -6.58 -2.00 -3.64
N LYS A 38 -7.80 -2.27 -4.12
CA LYS A 38 -8.11 -3.53 -4.80
C LYS A 38 -7.74 -3.48 -6.27
N ASP A 39 -7.34 -4.61 -6.85
CA ASP A 39 -7.07 -4.72 -8.29
C ASP A 39 -6.13 -3.60 -8.80
N PHE A 40 -5.04 -3.35 -8.08
CA PHE A 40 -4.01 -2.41 -8.43
C PHE A 40 -3.29 -2.89 -9.71
N PRO A 41 -3.33 -2.14 -10.82
CA PRO A 41 -2.74 -2.58 -12.07
C PRO A 41 -1.23 -2.77 -11.95
N LEU A 42 -0.75 -3.93 -12.39
CA LEU A 42 0.66 -4.22 -12.53
C LEU A 42 1.10 -3.93 -13.98
N PRO A 43 2.36 -3.54 -14.20
CA PRO A 43 2.88 -3.46 -15.55
C PRO A 43 3.08 -4.86 -16.14
N ALA A 44 3.22 -4.96 -17.46
CA ALA A 44 3.60 -6.21 -18.09
C ALA A 44 4.96 -6.73 -17.55
N GLY A 45 5.08 -8.04 -17.41
CA GLY A 45 6.26 -8.72 -16.86
C GLY A 45 6.02 -9.41 -15.51
N TYR A 46 4.85 -9.25 -14.91
CA TYR A 46 4.39 -10.00 -13.74
C TYR A 46 3.53 -11.21 -14.13
N ASN A 47 3.39 -12.17 -13.20
CA ASN A 47 2.49 -13.32 -13.35
C ASN A 47 0.99 -12.94 -13.25
N TYR A 48 0.68 -11.73 -12.79
CA TYR A 48 -0.66 -11.15 -12.71
C TYR A 48 -0.75 -9.82 -13.46
N ASP A 49 -1.95 -9.49 -13.95
CA ASP A 49 -2.25 -8.16 -14.50
C ASP A 49 -2.57 -7.13 -13.41
N HIS A 50 -2.94 -7.60 -12.22
CA HIS A 50 -3.31 -6.79 -11.07
C HIS A 50 -3.06 -7.55 -9.76
N THR A 51 -2.85 -6.81 -8.68
CA THR A 51 -2.76 -7.37 -7.32
C THR A 51 -3.47 -6.42 -6.35
N ASP A 52 -3.80 -6.89 -5.15
CA ASP A 52 -4.22 -5.96 -4.11
C ASP A 52 -2.99 -5.33 -3.44
N VAL A 53 -3.13 -4.09 -2.99
CA VAL A 53 -2.06 -3.35 -2.30
C VAL A 53 -2.56 -2.91 -0.94
N LEU A 54 -1.98 -3.48 0.12
CA LEU A 54 -2.21 -3.10 1.49
C LEU A 54 -1.16 -2.07 1.93
N ILE A 55 -1.60 -1.00 2.58
CA ILE A 55 -0.76 0.05 3.12
C ILE A 55 -1.16 0.28 4.57
N LEU A 56 -0.21 0.17 5.48
CA LEU A 56 -0.41 0.59 6.86
C LEU A 56 -0.18 2.09 7.00
N LEU A 57 -1.03 2.75 7.78
CA LEU A 57 -0.97 4.16 8.03
C LEU A 57 -0.52 4.41 9.48
N PRO A 58 0.59 5.12 9.70
CA PRO A 58 1.07 5.37 11.06
C PRO A 58 0.05 6.20 11.86
N PRO A 59 0.04 6.13 13.20
CA PRO A 59 -0.92 6.84 14.05
C PRO A 59 -0.99 8.36 13.82
N ASN A 60 0.12 8.96 13.38
CA ASN A 60 0.21 10.40 13.08
C ASN A 60 -0.03 10.76 11.61
N TYR A 61 -0.34 9.81 10.74
CA TYR A 61 -0.74 10.08 9.36
C TYR A 61 -1.83 11.19 9.28
N PRO A 62 -1.71 12.19 8.39
CA PRO A 62 -0.73 12.31 7.30
C PRO A 62 0.58 13.01 7.68
N GLN A 63 0.88 13.30 8.95
CA GLN A 63 2.13 13.99 9.32
C GLN A 63 3.37 13.12 9.12
N THR A 64 3.22 11.81 9.29
CA THR A 64 4.25 10.80 9.02
C THR A 64 3.81 9.96 7.82
N PRO A 65 4.69 9.71 6.82
CA PRO A 65 4.37 8.81 5.71
C PRO A 65 4.28 7.35 6.15
N PRO A 66 3.61 6.48 5.38
CA PRO A 66 3.80 5.04 5.43
C PRO A 66 5.23 4.66 5.01
N ASP A 67 5.78 3.62 5.63
CA ASP A 67 7.14 3.15 5.32
C ASP A 67 7.14 1.85 4.50
N TRP A 68 6.04 1.10 4.53
CA TRP A 68 5.91 -0.21 3.88
C TRP A 68 4.53 -0.35 3.22
N PHE A 69 4.47 -1.22 2.22
CA PHE A 69 3.22 -1.76 1.68
C PHE A 69 3.36 -3.25 1.52
N TYR A 70 2.24 -3.92 1.27
CA TYR A 70 2.17 -5.36 1.17
C TYR A 70 1.36 -5.74 -0.07
N VAL A 71 1.75 -6.85 -0.68
CA VAL A 71 1.14 -7.43 -1.88
C VAL A 71 0.89 -8.92 -1.68
N ASP A 72 0.19 -9.55 -2.63
CA ASP A 72 -0.03 -10.99 -2.63
C ASP A 72 1.29 -11.78 -2.58
N THR A 73 1.36 -12.81 -1.73
CA THR A 73 2.55 -13.66 -1.53
C THR A 73 2.91 -14.52 -2.74
N ASP A 74 1.97 -14.73 -3.65
CA ASP A 74 2.15 -15.48 -4.89
C ASP A 74 2.49 -14.55 -6.08
N LEU A 75 2.67 -13.24 -5.84
CA LEU A 75 3.14 -12.30 -6.86
C LEU A 75 4.54 -12.71 -7.30
N LEU A 76 4.76 -12.92 -8.60
CA LEU A 76 6.05 -13.26 -9.20
C LEU A 76 6.22 -12.51 -10.52
N LEU A 77 7.42 -12.53 -11.08
CA LEU A 77 7.63 -12.16 -12.47
C LEU A 77 7.05 -13.24 -13.40
N GLU A 78 6.74 -12.89 -14.65
CA GLU A 78 6.13 -13.79 -15.64
C GLU A 78 7.00 -15.03 -15.92
N ASN A 79 8.32 -14.90 -15.75
CA ASN A 79 9.28 -16.00 -15.87
C ASN A 79 9.35 -16.92 -14.64
N GLY A 80 8.62 -16.59 -13.57
CA GLY A 80 8.60 -17.32 -12.29
C GLY A 80 9.66 -16.87 -11.27
N ASP A 81 10.47 -15.86 -11.59
CA ASP A 81 11.43 -15.29 -10.65
C ASP A 81 10.73 -14.36 -9.64
N GLU A 82 11.36 -14.19 -8.48
CA GLU A 82 10.95 -13.21 -7.47
C GLU A 82 11.29 -11.77 -7.94
N PRO A 83 10.36 -10.81 -7.87
CA PRO A 83 10.66 -9.40 -8.15
C PRO A 83 11.62 -8.83 -7.11
N ASP A 84 12.45 -7.89 -7.53
CA ASP A 84 13.36 -7.19 -6.61
C ASP A 84 12.56 -6.50 -5.48
N HIS A 85 13.13 -6.48 -4.27
CA HIS A 85 12.58 -5.78 -3.09
C HIS A 85 11.22 -6.27 -2.58
N VAL A 86 10.80 -7.47 -2.96
CA VAL A 86 9.71 -8.20 -2.30
C VAL A 86 10.30 -9.18 -1.29
N PHE A 87 9.90 -9.09 -0.03
CA PHE A 87 10.48 -9.85 1.07
C PHE A 87 9.62 -11.07 1.41
N TYR A 88 9.77 -12.15 0.63
CA TYR A 88 9.09 -13.43 0.87
C TYR A 88 9.62 -14.10 2.14
N ASP A 89 8.72 -14.58 3.00
CA ASP A 89 8.98 -15.37 4.21
C ASP A 89 9.93 -14.78 5.29
N ASP A 90 10.62 -13.67 5.02
CA ASP A 90 11.49 -12.95 5.95
C ASP A 90 11.04 -11.50 6.09
N LEU A 91 10.04 -11.31 6.95
CA LEU A 91 9.56 -9.99 7.38
C LEU A 91 10.32 -9.47 8.60
N SER A 92 11.49 -10.02 8.96
CA SER A 92 12.25 -9.56 10.14
C SER A 92 12.71 -8.09 10.04
N PHE A 93 12.67 -7.53 8.84
CA PHE A 93 12.95 -6.13 8.55
C PHE A 93 11.70 -5.24 8.58
N ASP A 94 10.50 -5.82 8.68
CA ASP A 94 9.24 -5.07 8.73
C ASP A 94 9.07 -4.41 10.10
N PRO A 95 9.13 -3.07 10.20
CA PRO A 95 8.95 -2.37 11.46
C PRO A 95 7.53 -2.52 12.02
N ASN A 96 6.59 -3.06 11.24
CA ASN A 96 5.21 -3.27 11.63
C ASN A 96 4.93 -4.71 12.09
N GLU A 97 5.90 -5.64 12.06
CA GLU A 97 5.70 -7.05 12.47
C GLU A 97 5.01 -7.17 13.84
N GLU A 98 5.44 -6.38 14.82
CA GLU A 98 4.86 -6.36 16.18
C GLU A 98 3.41 -5.85 16.23
N LEU A 99 2.99 -5.01 15.28
CA LEU A 99 1.60 -4.55 15.14
C LEU A 99 0.67 -5.67 14.65
N PHE A 100 1.23 -6.76 14.10
CA PHE A 100 0.52 -7.88 13.52
C PHE A 100 0.57 -9.17 14.38
N ALA A 101 0.82 -9.08 15.70
CA ALA A 101 0.99 -10.24 16.57
C ALA A 101 -0.11 -11.33 16.46
N GLU A 102 -1.35 -10.93 16.17
CA GLU A 102 -2.41 -11.79 15.62
C GLU A 102 -2.90 -11.16 14.32
N ALA A 103 -2.17 -11.39 13.23
CA ALA A 103 -2.45 -10.80 11.93
C ALA A 103 -3.95 -10.90 11.61
N PRO A 104 -4.68 -9.79 11.37
CA PRO A 104 -6.08 -9.85 11.00
C PRO A 104 -6.30 -10.94 9.96
N PRO A 105 -7.42 -11.69 9.97
CA PRO A 105 -7.65 -12.83 9.08
C PRO A 105 -7.38 -12.56 7.59
N GLN A 106 -7.38 -11.28 7.21
CA GLN A 106 -7.08 -10.74 5.90
C GLN A 106 -5.58 -10.70 5.53
N LEU A 107 -4.64 -10.90 6.46
CA LEU A 107 -3.18 -10.81 6.24
C LEU A 107 -2.49 -12.15 5.94
N ARG A 108 -3.25 -13.24 5.82
CA ARG A 108 -2.72 -14.49 5.25
C ARG A 108 -2.55 -14.30 3.74
N GLY A 109 -1.35 -14.54 3.23
CA GLY A 109 -1.06 -14.40 1.81
C GLY A 109 -0.53 -13.02 1.40
N TRP A 110 0.03 -12.25 2.33
CA TRP A 110 0.71 -10.99 2.02
C TRP A 110 2.21 -11.07 2.28
N THR A 111 2.99 -10.46 1.40
CA THR A 111 4.43 -10.24 1.56
C THR A 111 4.74 -8.74 1.56
N GLY A 112 5.76 -8.35 2.33
CA GLY A 112 6.13 -6.96 2.57
C GLY A 112 7.03 -6.40 1.49
N CYS A 113 6.86 -5.11 1.23
CA CYS A 113 7.61 -4.32 0.26
C CYS A 113 7.99 -2.98 0.92
N CYS A 114 9.28 -2.66 0.95
CA CYS A 114 9.76 -1.43 1.58
C CYS A 114 9.55 -0.19 0.67
N LEU A 115 9.10 0.93 1.25
CA LEU A 115 8.99 2.22 0.57
C LEU A 115 10.04 3.20 1.10
N HIS A 116 10.88 3.69 0.20
CA HIS A 116 11.83 4.74 0.54
C HIS A 116 11.27 6.12 0.16
N ILE A 117 10.59 6.77 1.12
CA ILE A 117 10.04 8.13 0.95
C ILE A 117 11.05 9.15 1.49
N TYR A 118 11.78 9.81 0.59
CA TYR A 118 12.82 10.78 0.95
C TYR A 118 12.29 12.17 1.34
N GLU A 119 11.11 12.54 0.82
CA GLU A 119 10.49 13.84 1.09
C GLU A 119 8.99 13.68 1.33
N TRP A 120 8.51 14.20 2.45
CA TRP A 120 7.11 14.14 2.84
C TRP A 120 6.58 15.53 3.24
N LYS A 121 5.64 16.05 2.45
CA LYS A 121 5.05 17.39 2.63
C LYS A 121 3.53 17.31 2.52
N PRO A 122 2.84 16.85 3.57
CA PRO A 122 1.39 16.74 3.56
C PRO A 122 0.75 18.13 3.61
N ALA A 123 -0.32 18.32 2.84
CA ALA A 123 -1.16 19.52 2.86
C ALA A 123 -2.57 19.16 3.31
N ALA A 124 -3.38 20.13 3.76
CA ALA A 124 -4.74 19.89 4.24
C ALA A 124 -5.67 19.32 3.14
N ASP A 125 -5.51 19.78 1.90
CA ASP A 125 -6.08 19.15 0.71
C ASP A 125 -5.14 18.01 0.25
N PRO A 126 -5.63 16.76 0.12
CA PRO A 126 -4.82 15.64 -0.33
C PRO A 126 -4.33 15.74 -1.79
N LEU A 127 -4.88 16.66 -2.59
CA LEU A 127 -4.46 16.91 -3.97
C LEU A 127 -3.34 17.96 -4.07
N GLU A 128 -3.11 18.76 -3.01
CA GLU A 128 -2.12 19.85 -3.01
C GLU A 128 -0.81 19.49 -2.29
N GLY A 129 -0.73 18.33 -1.65
CA GLY A 129 0.46 17.86 -0.93
C GLY A 129 0.60 16.34 -0.95
N HIS A 130 1.62 15.82 -0.28
CA HIS A 130 1.85 14.39 -0.22
C HIS A 130 0.74 13.69 0.58
N SER A 131 0.22 12.61 0.01
CA SER A 131 -0.95 11.89 0.48
C SER A 131 -0.86 10.43 0.03
N LEU A 132 -1.89 9.63 0.29
CA LEU A 132 -2.01 8.26 -0.17
C LEU A 132 -1.88 8.17 -1.70
N LEU A 133 -2.34 9.20 -2.44
CA LEU A 133 -2.16 9.27 -3.89
C LEU A 133 -0.69 9.29 -4.31
N SER A 134 0.16 9.97 -3.52
CA SER A 134 1.61 10.00 -3.73
C SER A 134 2.22 8.64 -3.42
N VAL A 135 1.76 7.98 -2.35
CA VAL A 135 2.18 6.62 -1.99
C VAL A 135 1.83 5.62 -3.10
N CYS A 136 0.59 5.64 -3.60
CA CYS A 136 0.17 4.79 -4.72
C CYS A 136 0.98 5.05 -6.00
N GLU A 137 1.30 6.31 -6.31
CA GLU A 137 2.17 6.62 -7.46
C GLU A 137 3.59 6.06 -7.27
N LEU A 138 4.13 6.13 -6.05
CA LEU A 138 5.43 5.52 -5.73
C LEU A 138 5.40 4.00 -5.85
N ILE A 139 4.34 3.34 -5.37
CA ILE A 139 4.14 1.89 -5.50
C ILE A 139 4.07 1.49 -6.98
N LYS A 140 3.28 2.21 -7.78
CA LYS A 140 3.24 2.00 -9.22
C LYS A 140 4.62 2.12 -9.87
N GLY A 141 5.37 3.15 -9.50
CA GLY A 141 6.75 3.35 -9.98
C GLY A 141 7.73 2.29 -9.47
N ALA A 142 7.48 1.68 -8.31
CA ALA A 142 8.23 0.56 -7.79
C ALA A 142 8.04 -0.69 -8.65
N PHE A 143 6.79 -1.08 -8.93
CA PHE A 143 6.52 -2.24 -9.80
C PHE A 143 7.10 -2.09 -11.21
N GLU A 144 7.17 -0.88 -11.76
CA GLU A 144 7.83 -0.66 -13.05
C GLU A 144 9.34 -0.89 -13.02
N ARG A 145 9.97 -0.83 -11.84
CA ARG A 145 11.43 -0.99 -11.67
C ARG A 145 11.85 -2.38 -11.19
N TRP A 146 10.93 -3.14 -10.61
CA TRP A 146 11.23 -4.43 -9.96
C TRP A 146 11.04 -5.65 -10.88
N LYS A 147 10.67 -5.42 -12.15
CA LYS A 147 10.69 -6.39 -13.24
C LYS A 147 12.03 -6.37 -13.98
#